data_AF-A0A397DKY9-F1
#
_entry.id   AF-A0A397DKY9-F1
#
_cell.length_a   1.000
_cell.length_b   1.000
_cell.length_c   1.000
_cell.angle_alpha   90.00
_cell.angle_beta   90.00
_cell.angle_gamma   90.00
#
_symmetry.space_group_name_H-M   'P 1'
#
loop_
_entity.id
_entity.type
_entity.pdbx_description
1 polymer ?
#
loop_
_entity_poly.entity_id
_entity_poly.type
_entity_poly.pdbx_seq_one_letter_code
_entity_poly.pdbx_strand_id
1 'polypeptide(L)'
;MAAEATEALARLPTLERLSELRSIEDVQVRRQKTKDVHALLLREWKQDRRWGGMGRHLVEDIHVSFRRGFEMLVKEGEMRREVNVSSFRQLDNSLHHHHSIEDHSWFPRLKQLHPESRSEVDILERDHRKLIELESRVASGDYDALVEFVEHLMDHLNREEMLSVPWLLEGTGGL
;
A
#
# COMPACT_ATOMS: atom_id res chain seq x y z
N MET A 1 -20.36 15.41 8.06
CA MET A 1 -20.48 13.98 8.42
C MET A 1 -19.39 13.11 7.79
N ALA A 2 -19.35 12.87 6.48
CA ALA A 2 -18.35 11.96 5.88
C ALA A 2 -16.90 12.45 5.97
N ALA A 3 -16.66 13.75 5.76
CA ALA A 3 -15.34 14.37 5.92
C ALA A 3 -14.87 14.38 7.40
N GLU A 4 -15.77 14.72 8.32
CA GLU A 4 -15.50 14.69 9.77
C GLU A 4 -15.13 13.28 10.25
N ALA A 5 -15.78 12.24 9.72
CA ALA A 5 -15.44 10.85 10.04
C ALA A 5 -14.04 10.46 9.53
N THR A 6 -13.64 10.90 8.33
CA THR A 6 -12.28 10.67 7.80
C THR A 6 -11.23 11.39 8.65
N GLU A 7 -11.46 12.65 9.01
CA GLU A 7 -10.53 13.41 9.86
C GLU A 7 -10.40 12.81 11.26
N ALA A 8 -11.51 12.31 11.83
CA ALA A 8 -11.48 11.61 13.11
C ALA A 8 -10.57 10.36 13.05
N LEU A 9 -10.70 9.54 11.99
CA LEU A 9 -9.84 8.38 11.78
C LEU A 9 -8.37 8.77 11.58
N ALA A 10 -8.09 9.86 10.84
CA ALA A 10 -6.72 10.33 10.64
C ALA A 10 -6.04 10.72 11.97
N ARG A 11 -6.80 11.19 12.97
CA ARG A 11 -6.27 11.56 14.29
C ARG A 11 -6.02 10.39 15.24
N LEU A 12 -6.53 9.19 14.94
CA LEU A 12 -6.30 8.01 15.77
C LEU A 12 -4.82 7.57 15.73
N PRO A 13 -4.30 6.93 16.79
CA PRO A 13 -3.03 6.21 16.73
C PRO A 13 -2.98 5.21 15.57
N THR A 14 -1.80 4.97 14.99
CA THR A 14 -1.64 4.16 13.77
C THR A 14 -2.34 2.80 13.84
N LEU A 15 -2.16 2.05 14.93
CA LEU A 15 -2.75 0.70 15.05
C LEU A 15 -4.27 0.74 15.25
N GLU A 16 -4.76 1.69 16.04
CA GLU A 16 -6.21 1.89 16.21
C GLU A 16 -6.86 2.29 14.88
N ARG A 17 -6.24 3.21 14.15
CA ARG A 17 -6.69 3.64 12.82
C ARG A 17 -6.77 2.47 11.85
N LEU A 18 -5.73 1.64 11.75
CA LEU A 18 -5.71 0.47 10.86
C LEU A 18 -6.77 -0.56 11.28
N SER A 19 -6.99 -0.75 12.57
CA SER A 19 -8.06 -1.61 13.09
C SER A 19 -9.46 -1.09 12.73
N GLU A 20 -9.71 0.22 12.87
CA GLU A 20 -10.99 0.84 12.49
C GLU A 20 -11.22 0.80 10.98
N LEU A 21 -10.19 1.02 10.17
CA LEU A 21 -10.32 0.86 8.72
C LEU A 21 -10.68 -0.59 8.36
N ARG A 22 -10.06 -1.57 9.03
CA ARG A 22 -10.35 -2.99 8.81
C ARG A 22 -11.75 -3.40 9.24
N SER A 23 -12.35 -2.74 10.23
CA SER A 23 -13.70 -3.06 10.72
C SER A 23 -14.79 -2.73 9.69
N ILE A 24 -14.46 -1.93 8.66
CA ILE A 24 -15.35 -1.65 7.54
C ILE A 24 -15.51 -2.92 6.69
N GLU A 25 -16.73 -3.49 6.71
CA GLU A 25 -17.07 -4.76 6.04
C GLU A 25 -17.06 -4.63 4.51
N ASP A 26 -17.64 -3.55 3.97
CA ASP A 26 -17.65 -3.30 2.53
C ASP A 26 -16.23 -2.92 2.06
N VAL A 27 -15.67 -3.78 1.21
CA VAL A 27 -14.28 -3.63 0.73
C VAL A 27 -14.08 -2.35 -0.07
N GLN A 28 -15.07 -1.92 -0.87
CA GLN A 28 -14.94 -0.74 -1.70
C GLN A 28 -15.02 0.53 -0.85
N VAL A 29 -15.94 0.56 0.11
CA VAL A 29 -16.02 1.64 1.11
C VAL A 29 -14.73 1.69 1.94
N ARG A 30 -14.21 0.54 2.37
CA ARG A 30 -12.95 0.45 3.12
C ARG A 30 -11.79 1.03 2.32
N ARG A 31 -11.56 0.56 1.09
CA ARG A 31 -10.47 1.02 0.22
C ARG A 31 -10.54 2.53 -0.02
N GLN A 32 -11.73 3.05 -0.30
CA GLN A 32 -11.93 4.48 -0.46
C GLN A 32 -11.62 5.23 0.84
N LYS A 33 -12.06 4.73 1.99
CA LYS A 33 -11.78 5.36 3.28
C LYS A 33 -10.29 5.33 3.62
N THR A 34 -9.60 4.22 3.38
CA THR A 34 -8.15 4.09 3.52
C THR A 34 -7.43 5.15 2.69
N LYS A 35 -7.82 5.31 1.41
CA LYS A 35 -7.25 6.31 0.51
C LYS A 35 -7.45 7.74 1.01
N ASP A 36 -8.66 8.07 1.48
CA ASP A 36 -8.97 9.41 1.99
C ASP A 36 -8.14 9.75 3.25
N VAL A 37 -8.03 8.79 4.18
CA VAL A 37 -7.25 8.94 5.41
C VAL A 37 -5.76 9.05 5.07
N HIS A 38 -5.25 8.22 4.16
CA HIS A 38 -3.86 8.27 3.69
C HIS A 38 -3.52 9.65 3.11
N ALA A 39 -4.40 10.22 2.29
CA ALA A 39 -4.18 11.54 1.71
C ALA A 39 -4.12 12.67 2.75
N LEU A 40 -4.80 12.55 3.90
CA LEU A 40 -4.63 13.47 5.03
C LEU A 40 -3.26 13.29 5.68
N LEU A 41 -2.92 12.06 6.05
CA LEU A 41 -1.65 11.75 6.71
C LEU A 41 -0.44 12.12 5.87
N LEU A 42 -0.49 11.88 4.56
CA LEU A 42 0.57 12.26 3.64
C LEU A 42 0.83 13.77 3.65
N ARG A 43 -0.21 14.60 3.78
CA ARG A 43 -0.04 16.06 3.91
C ARG A 43 0.64 16.44 5.22
N GLU A 44 0.34 15.72 6.30
CA GLU A 44 0.96 15.93 7.61
C GLU A 44 2.42 15.46 7.63
N TRP A 45 2.72 14.27 7.10
CA TRP A 45 4.08 13.72 7.05
C TRP A 45 5.04 14.61 6.27
N LYS A 46 4.57 15.20 5.16
CA LYS A 46 5.35 16.15 4.36
C LYS A 46 5.71 17.44 5.12
N GLN A 47 5.02 17.73 6.22
CA GLN A 47 5.31 18.87 7.10
C GLN A 47 6.22 18.48 8.28
N ASP A 48 6.46 17.19 8.53
CA ASP A 48 7.42 16.76 9.56
C ASP A 48 8.82 17.20 9.15
N ARG A 49 9.56 17.80 10.09
CA ARG A 49 10.95 18.27 9.90
C ARG A 49 11.92 17.17 9.45
N ARG A 50 11.57 15.90 9.67
CA ARG A 50 12.36 14.70 9.30
C ARG A 50 11.96 14.14 7.94
N TRP A 51 10.99 14.75 7.26
CA TRP A 51 10.65 14.42 5.89
C TRP A 51 11.84 14.68 4.95
N GLY A 52 12.11 13.75 4.04
CA GLY A 52 13.25 13.82 3.11
C GLY A 52 14.11 12.57 3.09
N GLY A 53 14.15 11.80 4.19
CA GLY A 53 14.85 10.52 4.31
C GLY A 53 14.05 9.34 3.72
N MET A 54 14.24 8.15 4.31
CA MET A 54 13.59 6.92 3.82
C MET A 54 12.07 7.01 3.72
N GLY A 55 11.39 7.77 4.60
CA GLY A 55 9.94 7.98 4.50
C GLY A 55 9.52 8.68 3.21
N ARG A 56 10.28 9.69 2.78
CA ARG A 56 10.04 10.33 1.48
C ARG A 56 10.38 9.38 0.35
N HIS A 57 11.52 8.69 0.42
CA HIS A 57 11.97 7.79 -0.64
C HIS A 57 10.94 6.68 -0.92
N LEU A 58 10.43 6.04 0.14
CA LEU A 58 9.37 5.04 0.05
C LEU A 58 8.14 5.59 -0.69
N VAL A 59 7.62 6.74 -0.24
CA VAL A 59 6.34 7.27 -0.71
C VAL A 59 6.45 7.94 -2.09
N GLU A 60 7.44 8.81 -2.27
CA GLU A 60 7.54 9.72 -3.41
C GLU A 60 8.44 9.20 -4.54
N ASP A 61 9.27 8.19 -4.30
CA ASP A 61 10.12 7.61 -5.35
C ASP A 61 9.69 6.19 -5.69
N ILE A 62 9.53 5.32 -4.68
CA ILE A 62 9.21 3.90 -4.88
C ILE A 62 7.71 3.69 -5.12
N HIS A 63 6.87 3.89 -4.11
CA HIS A 63 5.43 3.55 -4.17
C HIS A 63 4.70 4.35 -5.25
N VAL A 64 5.02 5.63 -5.44
CA VAL A 64 4.39 6.42 -6.51
C VAL A 64 4.68 5.83 -7.90
N SER A 65 5.84 5.19 -8.11
CA SER A 65 6.18 4.58 -9.39
C SER A 65 5.27 3.37 -9.68
N PHE A 66 5.02 2.52 -8.67
CA PHE A 66 4.08 1.41 -8.77
C PHE A 66 2.65 1.89 -9.00
N ARG A 67 2.20 2.89 -8.21
CA ARG A 67 0.86 3.48 -8.37
C ARG A 67 0.62 3.92 -9.81
N ARG A 68 1.52 4.75 -10.35
CA ARG A 68 1.41 5.27 -11.72
C ARG A 68 1.51 4.18 -12.77
N GLY A 69 2.46 3.25 -12.63
CA GLY A 69 2.69 2.18 -13.59
C GLY A 69 1.46 1.28 -13.74
N PHE A 70 0.93 0.79 -12.62
CA PHE A 70 -0.22 -0.12 -12.62
C PHE A 70 -1.54 0.58 -12.98
N GLU A 71 -1.78 1.81 -12.51
CA GLU A 71 -2.95 2.61 -12.95
C GLU A 71 -2.94 2.85 -14.46
N MET A 72 -1.76 3.09 -15.05
CA MET A 72 -1.62 3.26 -16.49
C MET A 72 -1.98 1.98 -17.26
N LEU A 73 -1.58 0.80 -16.76
CA LEU A 73 -1.97 -0.47 -17.39
C LEU A 73 -3.49 -0.69 -17.39
N VAL A 74 -4.16 -0.39 -16.28
CA VAL A 74 -5.62 -0.47 -16.20
C VAL A 74 -6.26 0.46 -17.23
N LYS A 75 -5.79 1.72 -17.29
CA LYS A 75 -6.32 2.74 -18.20
C LYS A 75 -6.11 2.40 -19.67
N GLU A 76 -4.94 1.89 -20.04
CA GLU A 76 -4.64 1.50 -21.42
C GLU A 76 -5.48 0.30 -21.87
N GLY A 77 -5.77 -0.62 -20.95
CA GLY A 77 -6.56 -1.82 -21.21
C GLY A 77 -8.09 -1.60 -21.19
N GLU A 78 -8.58 -0.54 -20.55
CA GLU A 78 -10.00 -0.34 -20.22
C GLU A 78 -10.94 -0.44 -21.43
N MET A 79 -10.64 0.28 -22.50
CA MET A 79 -11.49 0.35 -23.69
C MET A 79 -11.68 -1.00 -24.39
N ARG A 80 -10.68 -1.90 -24.30
CA ARG A 80 -10.69 -3.21 -24.97
C ARG A 80 -10.79 -4.38 -24.01
N ARG A 81 -10.73 -4.11 -22.69
CA ARG A 81 -10.56 -5.11 -21.64
C ARG A 81 -9.40 -6.08 -21.92
N GLU A 82 -8.26 -5.51 -22.33
CA GLU A 82 -7.06 -6.26 -22.67
C GLU A 82 -5.95 -5.96 -21.67
N VAL A 83 -5.14 -6.96 -21.34
CA VAL A 83 -3.94 -6.77 -20.52
C VAL A 83 -2.72 -6.72 -21.43
N ASN A 84 -1.92 -5.66 -21.30
CA ASN A 84 -0.56 -5.69 -21.83
C ASN A 84 0.32 -6.56 -20.91
N VAL A 85 0.30 -7.87 -21.11
CA VAL A 85 0.98 -8.86 -20.27
C VAL A 85 2.49 -8.61 -20.18
N SER A 86 3.10 -8.11 -21.26
CA SER A 86 4.54 -7.81 -21.25
C SER A 86 4.87 -6.66 -20.30
N SER A 87 4.13 -5.55 -20.38
CA SER A 87 4.33 -4.41 -19.49
C SER A 87 3.95 -4.75 -18.04
N PHE A 88 2.89 -5.54 -17.84
CA PHE A 88 2.53 -6.06 -16.52
C PHE A 88 3.69 -6.83 -15.89
N ARG A 89 4.26 -7.84 -16.59
CA ARG A 89 5.38 -8.64 -16.07
C ARG A 89 6.61 -7.81 -15.71
N GLN A 90 6.90 -6.76 -16.47
CA GLN A 90 8.04 -5.88 -16.17
C GLN A 90 7.84 -5.12 -14.85
N LEU A 91 6.66 -4.53 -14.64
CA LEU A 91 6.34 -3.84 -13.39
C LEU A 91 6.24 -4.81 -12.22
N ASP A 92 5.60 -5.96 -12.43
CA ASP A 92 5.39 -7.00 -11.44
C ASP A 92 6.71 -7.58 -10.92
N ASN A 93 7.70 -7.83 -11.79
CA ASN A 93 9.04 -8.24 -11.36
C ASN A 93 9.72 -7.21 -10.43
N SER A 94 9.52 -5.91 -10.69
CA SER A 94 10.06 -4.86 -9.82
C SER A 94 9.31 -4.82 -8.48
N LEU A 95 8.01 -5.08 -8.49
CA LEU A 95 7.18 -5.15 -7.29
C LEU A 95 7.56 -6.37 -6.43
N HIS A 96 7.79 -7.54 -7.03
CA HIS A 96 8.32 -8.73 -6.34
C HIS A 96 9.64 -8.46 -5.64
N HIS A 97 10.56 -7.76 -6.31
CA HIS A 97 11.84 -7.42 -5.70
C HIS A 97 11.66 -6.52 -4.46
N HIS A 98 10.75 -5.54 -4.54
CA HIS A 98 10.39 -4.66 -3.44
C HIS A 98 9.77 -5.43 -2.26
N HIS A 99 8.71 -6.20 -2.50
CA HIS A 99 8.09 -7.03 -1.46
C HIS A 99 9.07 -8.05 -0.86
N SER A 100 10.00 -8.59 -1.65
CA SER A 100 11.05 -9.47 -1.14
C SER A 100 11.95 -8.77 -0.12
N ILE A 101 12.23 -7.48 -0.27
CA ILE A 101 13.03 -6.72 0.70
C ILE A 101 12.23 -6.51 1.99
N GLU A 102 10.95 -6.17 1.88
CA GLU A 102 10.04 -6.08 3.03
C GLU A 102 9.98 -7.39 3.81
N ASP A 103 9.59 -8.48 3.14
CA ASP A 103 9.34 -9.78 3.76
C ASP A 103 10.59 -10.33 4.47
N HIS A 104 11.78 -10.12 3.92
CA HIS A 104 13.02 -10.72 4.43
C HIS A 104 13.83 -9.81 5.34
N SER A 105 13.61 -8.49 5.29
CA SER A 105 14.41 -7.53 6.05
C SER A 105 13.56 -6.59 6.87
N TRP A 106 12.62 -5.91 6.23
CA TRP A 106 11.95 -4.77 6.83
C TRP A 106 10.84 -5.16 7.81
N PHE A 107 9.94 -6.05 7.39
CA PHE A 107 8.86 -6.59 8.21
C PHE A 107 9.37 -7.38 9.42
N PRO A 108 10.39 -8.26 9.32
CA PRO A 108 10.99 -8.89 10.49
C PRO A 108 11.54 -7.88 11.51
N ARG A 109 12.23 -6.83 11.04
CA ARG A 109 12.78 -5.79 11.91
C ARG A 109 11.67 -4.96 12.57
N LEU A 110 10.63 -4.61 11.83
CA LEU A 110 9.47 -3.89 12.37
C LEU A 110 8.76 -4.73 13.44
N LYS A 111 8.53 -6.03 13.21
CA LYS A 111 7.99 -6.97 14.21
C LYS A 111 8.85 -7.10 15.46
N GLN A 112 10.17 -6.96 15.33
CA GLN A 112 11.11 -7.03 16.46
C GLN A 112 11.08 -5.74 17.31
N LEU A 113 11.11 -4.59 16.66
CA LEU A 113 11.18 -3.28 17.32
C LEU A 113 9.82 -2.81 17.83
N HIS A 114 8.75 -3.17 17.14
CA HIS A 114 7.36 -2.81 17.44
C HIS A 114 6.48 -4.07 17.49
N PRO A 115 6.61 -4.93 18.52
CA PRO A 115 5.84 -6.17 18.61
C PRO A 115 4.32 -5.98 18.53
N GLU A 116 3.82 -4.83 18.98
CA GLU A 116 2.42 -4.41 18.88
C GLU A 116 1.91 -4.32 17.43
N SER A 117 2.81 -4.09 16.46
CA SER A 117 2.47 -3.99 15.04
C SER A 117 2.34 -5.35 14.34
N ARG A 118 2.71 -6.45 15.02
CA ARG A 118 2.83 -7.78 14.38
C ARG A 118 1.58 -8.19 13.61
N SER A 119 0.39 -7.94 14.15
CA SER A 119 -0.86 -8.29 13.47
C SER A 119 -1.06 -7.53 12.17
N GLU A 120 -0.66 -6.25 12.12
CA GLU A 120 -0.75 -5.43 10.91
C GLU A 120 0.28 -5.86 9.88
N VAL A 121 1.50 -6.17 10.31
CA VAL A 121 2.53 -6.70 9.39
C VAL A 121 2.11 -8.07 8.82
N ASP A 122 1.53 -8.96 9.63
CA ASP A 122 1.02 -10.25 9.15
C ASP A 122 -0.13 -10.08 8.12
N ILE A 123 -0.86 -8.96 8.17
CA ILE A 123 -1.87 -8.60 7.17
C ILE A 123 -1.19 -8.17 5.86
N LEU A 124 -0.17 -7.31 5.92
CA LEU A 124 0.58 -6.87 4.74
C LEU A 124 1.24 -8.06 4.02
N GLU A 125 1.83 -9.00 4.77
CA GLU A 125 2.37 -10.25 4.20
C GLU A 125 1.28 -11.13 3.56
N ARG A 126 0.04 -11.09 4.07
CA ARG A 126 -1.11 -11.76 3.41
C ARG A 126 -1.49 -11.06 2.12
N ASP A 127 -1.38 -9.73 2.07
CA ASP A 127 -1.65 -8.97 0.86
C ASP A 127 -0.66 -9.33 -0.25
N HIS A 128 0.63 -9.51 0.06
CA HIS A 128 1.63 -9.98 -0.90
C HIS A 128 1.23 -11.34 -1.52
N ARG A 129 0.79 -12.29 -0.70
CA ARG A 129 0.32 -13.61 -1.18
C ARG A 129 -0.90 -13.49 -2.09
N LYS A 130 -1.84 -12.60 -1.76
CA LYS A 130 -3.02 -12.36 -2.59
C LYS A 130 -2.65 -11.72 -3.94
N LEU A 131 -1.66 -10.84 -3.97
CA LEU A 131 -1.14 -10.28 -5.23
C LEU A 131 -0.53 -11.40 -6.10
N ILE A 132 0.29 -12.28 -5.52
CA ILE A 132 0.85 -13.47 -6.20
C ILE A 132 -0.25 -14.37 -6.80
N GLU A 133 -1.33 -14.60 -6.07
CA GLU A 133 -2.47 -15.37 -6.59
C GLU A 133 -3.09 -14.71 -7.83
N LEU A 134 -3.24 -13.39 -7.82
CA LEU A 134 -3.84 -12.61 -8.90
C LEU A 134 -2.93 -12.53 -10.13
N GLU A 135 -1.62 -12.46 -9.96
CA GLU A 135 -0.63 -12.39 -11.05
C GLU A 135 -0.84 -13.49 -12.09
N SER A 136 -1.13 -14.71 -11.66
CA SER A 136 -1.35 -15.84 -12.57
C SER A 136 -2.51 -15.59 -13.55
N ARG A 137 -3.59 -14.96 -13.07
CA ARG A 137 -4.76 -14.58 -13.87
C ARG A 137 -4.42 -13.41 -14.78
N VAL A 138 -3.76 -12.37 -14.26
CA VAL A 138 -3.34 -11.21 -15.06
C VAL A 138 -2.39 -11.64 -16.19
N ALA A 139 -1.45 -12.52 -15.90
CA ALA A 139 -0.50 -13.07 -16.87
C ALA A 139 -1.14 -13.93 -17.96
N SER A 140 -2.39 -14.37 -17.76
CA SER A 140 -3.21 -15.07 -18.76
C SER A 140 -4.06 -14.12 -19.62
N GLY A 141 -4.00 -12.80 -19.35
CA GLY A 141 -4.76 -11.79 -20.08
C GLY A 141 -6.08 -11.37 -19.41
N ASP A 142 -6.35 -11.82 -18.18
CA ASP A 142 -7.57 -11.47 -17.44
C ASP A 142 -7.52 -10.00 -16.98
N TYR A 143 -8.27 -9.14 -17.66
CA TYR A 143 -8.36 -7.71 -17.34
C TYR A 143 -9.07 -7.44 -16.01
N ASP A 144 -10.07 -8.25 -15.63
CA ASP A 144 -10.75 -8.06 -14.34
C ASP A 144 -9.81 -8.41 -13.19
N ALA A 145 -8.96 -9.43 -13.37
CA ALA A 145 -7.87 -9.71 -12.44
C ALA A 145 -6.86 -8.56 -12.36
N LEU A 146 -6.58 -7.86 -13.47
CA LEU A 146 -5.70 -6.69 -13.46
C LEU A 146 -6.32 -5.59 -12.60
N VAL A 147 -7.60 -5.29 -12.78
CA VAL A 147 -8.31 -4.31 -11.96
C VAL A 147 -8.29 -4.71 -10.48
N GLU A 148 -8.61 -5.98 -10.17
CA GLU A 148 -8.57 -6.50 -8.79
C GLU A 148 -7.17 -6.39 -8.17
N PHE A 149 -6.12 -6.72 -8.93
CA PHE A 149 -4.72 -6.60 -8.53
C PHE A 149 -4.36 -5.16 -8.21
N VAL A 150 -4.69 -4.21 -9.09
CA VAL A 150 -4.37 -2.80 -8.91
C VAL A 150 -5.12 -2.21 -7.72
N GLU A 151 -6.42 -2.48 -7.56
CA GLU A 151 -7.17 -2.00 -6.40
C GLU A 151 -6.62 -2.56 -5.07
N HIS A 152 -6.20 -3.83 -5.07
CA HIS A 152 -5.59 -4.46 -3.90
C HIS A 152 -4.23 -3.84 -3.58
N LEU A 153 -3.39 -3.64 -4.60
CA LEU A 153 -2.09 -3.00 -4.45
C LEU A 153 -2.22 -1.55 -3.93
N MET A 154 -3.15 -0.76 -4.46
CA MET A 154 -3.32 0.63 -4.00
C MET A 154 -3.67 0.72 -2.52
N ASP A 155 -4.55 -0.17 -2.05
CA ASP A 155 -4.93 -0.25 -0.64
C ASP A 155 -3.80 -0.77 0.24
N HIS A 156 -3.09 -1.81 -0.22
CA HIS A 156 -1.91 -2.35 0.43
C HIS A 156 -0.85 -1.27 0.65
N LEU A 157 -0.42 -0.55 -0.39
CA LEU A 157 0.58 0.51 -0.29
C LEU A 157 0.13 1.64 0.65
N ASN A 158 -1.16 1.98 0.67
CA ASN A 158 -1.67 2.98 1.60
C ASN A 158 -1.53 2.52 3.07
N ARG A 159 -1.90 1.27 3.37
CA ARG A 159 -1.81 0.71 4.72
C ARG A 159 -0.37 0.50 5.17
N GLU A 160 0.49 0.06 4.26
CA GLU A 160 1.91 -0.06 4.51
C GLU A 160 2.52 1.31 4.84
N GLU A 161 2.26 2.34 4.04
CA GLU A 161 2.77 3.69 4.31
C GLU A 161 2.25 4.23 5.66
N MET A 162 0.98 3.99 6.00
CA MET A 162 0.42 4.37 7.31
C MET A 162 1.14 3.71 8.48
N LEU A 163 1.63 2.49 8.29
CA LEU A 163 2.37 1.76 9.31
C LEU A 163 3.83 2.20 9.37
N SER A 164 4.49 2.27 8.23
CA SER A 164 5.93 2.37 8.13
C SER A 164 6.46 3.80 8.15
N VAL A 165 5.72 4.78 7.59
CA VAL A 165 6.18 6.18 7.55
C VAL A 165 6.34 6.78 8.95
N PRO A 166 5.40 6.59 9.91
CA PRO A 166 5.61 7.06 11.28
C PRO A 166 6.91 6.52 11.90
N TRP A 167 7.18 5.23 11.74
CA TRP A 167 8.41 4.58 12.22
C TRP A 167 9.68 5.14 11.54
N LEU A 168 9.62 5.40 10.24
CA LEU A 168 10.72 6.01 9.49
C LEU A 168 10.98 7.45 9.94
N LEU A 169 9.93 8.23 10.20
CA LEU A 169 10.04 9.59 10.71
C LEU A 169 10.60 9.60 12.13
N GLU A 170 10.24 8.64 12.99
CA GLU A 170 10.81 8.48 14.33
C GLU A 170 12.33 8.30 14.35
N GLY A 171 12.95 7.97 13.20
CA GLY A 171 14.40 7.82 13.06
C GLY A 171 14.89 6.44 13.54
N THR A 172 13.98 5.57 13.93
CA THR A 172 14.23 4.17 14.31
C THR A 172 14.20 3.21 13.11
N GLY A 173 13.76 3.70 11.94
CA GLY A 173 13.59 2.94 10.70
C GLY A 173 14.76 2.95 9.70
N GLY A 174 15.94 3.41 10.10
CA GLY A 174 17.14 3.30 9.25
C GLY A 174 17.60 1.85 9.11
N LEU A 175 17.90 1.41 7.88
CA LEU A 175 18.66 0.17 7.64
C LEU A 175 20.03 0.25 8.32
#